data_AF-A0A7V4B1L3-F1
#
_entry.id   AF-A0A7V4B1L3-F1
#
_cell.length_a   1.000
_cell.length_b   1.000
_cell.length_c   1.000
_cell.angle_alpha   90.00
_cell.angle_beta   90.00
_cell.angle_gamma   90.00
#
_symmetry.space_group_name_H-M   'P 1'
#
loop_
_entity.id
_entity.type
_entity.pdbx_description
1 polymer ?
#
loop_
_entity_poly.entity_id
_entity_poly.type
_entity_poly.pdbx_seq_one_letter_code
_entity_poly.pdbx_strand_id
1 'polypeptide(L)'
;MKVLWILVWYAGCALAGRMVIGIAYNALLRGGHVRRNYLGKDIPTSVGVAFVLCAFIMAPLSPLLLGRAHHVSDAFTVLALAAGFGVLGLIDDLTRTREKGGILGHTKHFLKTGHMSTALIKAAFGLLLCAGVLFLLRGADIWPMTIVDTLILALSANALNLLDVRPGRAVKGFLAAITGLFLISTALIILGSRATTAGHTLLLIGPFALWALIYMPLDLKRRAMLGDAGSNALGAV
;
A
#
# COMPACT_ATOMS: atom_id res chain seq x y z
N MET A 1 14.22 19.92 11.18
CA MET A 1 14.10 20.05 9.71
C MET A 1 13.38 21.35 9.38
N LYS A 2 13.84 22.15 8.40
CA LYS A 2 13.17 23.42 8.06
C LYS A 2 11.83 23.14 7.36
N VAL A 3 10.76 23.85 7.74
CA VAL A 3 9.40 23.72 7.16
C VAL A 3 9.40 23.74 5.64
N LEU A 4 10.27 24.58 5.04
CA LEU A 4 10.46 24.65 3.60
C LEU A 4 10.76 23.28 2.95
N TRP A 5 11.62 22.46 3.54
CA TRP A 5 11.98 21.15 2.98
C TRP A 5 10.85 20.14 3.05
N ILE A 6 10.00 20.24 4.08
CA ILE A 6 8.76 19.44 4.16
C ILE A 6 7.80 19.84 3.04
N LEU A 7 7.64 21.14 2.79
CA LEU A 7 6.81 21.62 1.69
C LEU A 7 7.36 21.19 0.33
N VAL A 8 8.67 21.26 0.11
CA VAL A 8 9.34 20.78 -1.10
C VAL A 8 9.13 19.27 -1.28
N TRP A 9 9.25 18.49 -0.21
CA TRP A 9 9.00 17.05 -0.21
C TRP A 9 7.59 16.70 -0.68
N TYR A 10 6.57 17.31 -0.07
CA TYR A 10 5.17 17.06 -0.44
C TYR A 10 4.82 17.62 -1.82
N ALA A 11 5.39 18.75 -2.24
CA ALA A 11 5.23 19.27 -3.59
C ALA A 11 5.81 18.30 -4.64
N GLY A 12 7.00 17.75 -4.37
CA GLY A 12 7.61 16.71 -5.20
C GLY A 12 6.75 15.44 -5.27
N CYS A 13 6.24 14.97 -4.12
CA CYS A 13 5.32 13.84 -4.06
C CYS A 13 4.03 14.09 -4.86
N ALA A 14 3.45 15.30 -4.76
CA ALA A 14 2.24 15.67 -5.49
C ALA A 14 2.46 15.64 -7.00
N LEU A 15 3.58 16.23 -7.45
CA LEU A 15 3.96 16.27 -8.86
C LEU A 15 4.19 14.86 -9.40
N ALA A 16 4.99 14.06 -8.70
CA ALA A 16 5.24 12.66 -9.06
C ALA A 16 3.94 11.87 -9.12
N GLY A 17 3.09 11.98 -8.10
CA GLY A 17 1.79 11.31 -8.06
C GLY A 17 0.92 11.67 -9.27
N ARG A 18 0.76 12.97 -9.58
CA ARG A 18 -0.04 13.41 -10.72
C ARG A 18 0.51 12.89 -12.05
N MET A 19 1.82 12.94 -12.25
CA MET A 19 2.46 12.47 -13.48
C MET A 19 2.37 10.95 -13.61
N VAL A 20 2.79 10.21 -12.59
CA VAL A 20 2.88 8.74 -12.63
C VAL A 20 1.50 8.10 -12.68
N ILE A 21 0.51 8.61 -11.93
CA ILE A 21 -0.88 8.13 -12.02
C ILE A 21 -1.44 8.36 -13.44
N GLY A 22 -1.17 9.53 -14.03
CA GLY A 22 -1.58 9.83 -15.40
C GLY A 22 -0.91 8.93 -16.44
N ILE A 23 0.39 8.66 -16.30
CA ILE A 23 1.14 7.75 -17.16
C ILE A 23 0.59 6.32 -17.02
N ALA A 24 0.45 5.81 -15.79
CA ALA A 24 -0.07 4.48 -15.52
C ALA A 24 -1.48 4.30 -16.08
N TYR A 25 -2.37 5.27 -15.84
CA TYR A 25 -3.73 5.28 -16.39
C TYR A 25 -3.74 5.09 -17.91
N ASN A 26 -2.96 5.91 -18.63
CA ASN A 26 -2.91 5.87 -20.08
C ASN A 26 -2.23 4.61 -20.62
N ALA A 27 -1.15 4.16 -19.98
CA ALA A 27 -0.44 2.96 -20.37
C ALA A 27 -1.31 1.70 -20.23
N LEU A 28 -2.00 1.56 -19.09
CA LEU A 28 -2.88 0.42 -18.83
C LEU A 28 -4.10 0.43 -19.76
N LEU A 29 -4.68 1.61 -20.01
CA LEU A 29 -5.79 1.76 -20.95
C LEU A 29 -5.38 1.40 -22.39
N ARG A 30 -4.23 1.91 -22.87
CA ARG A 30 -3.73 1.62 -24.22
C ARG A 30 -3.26 0.17 -24.37
N GLY A 31 -2.70 -0.40 -23.32
CA GLY A 31 -2.27 -1.79 -23.28
C GLY A 31 -3.42 -2.80 -23.17
N GLY A 32 -4.68 -2.33 -23.10
CA GLY A 32 -5.85 -3.21 -22.98
C GLY A 32 -5.98 -3.88 -21.61
N HIS A 33 -5.24 -3.46 -20.59
CA HIS A 33 -5.37 -3.95 -19.22
C HIS A 33 -6.57 -3.28 -18.53
N VAL A 34 -7.75 -3.66 -19.01
CA VAL A 34 -9.03 -3.08 -18.61
C VAL A 34 -9.93 -4.13 -17.98
N ARG A 35 -10.82 -3.69 -17.09
CA ARG A 35 -11.93 -4.49 -16.58
C ARG A 35 -13.24 -3.74 -16.71
N ARG A 36 -14.30 -4.51 -16.92
CA ARG A 36 -15.66 -3.99 -17.01
C ARG A 36 -16.16 -3.60 -15.63
N ASN A 37 -16.52 -2.32 -15.46
CA ASN A 37 -17.17 -1.86 -14.24
C ASN A 37 -18.64 -2.31 -14.18
N TYR A 38 -19.32 -2.05 -13.05
CA TYR A 38 -20.73 -2.44 -12.87
C TYR A 38 -21.71 -1.71 -13.83
N LEU A 39 -21.26 -0.64 -14.50
CA LEU A 39 -22.01 0.06 -15.56
C LEU A 39 -21.73 -0.53 -16.95
N GLY A 40 -20.97 -1.62 -17.03
CA GLY A 40 -20.63 -2.25 -18.29
C GLY A 40 -19.60 -1.49 -19.13
N LYS A 41 -18.84 -0.54 -18.56
CA LYS A 41 -17.77 0.19 -19.25
C LYS A 41 -16.41 -0.40 -18.93
N ASP A 42 -15.58 -0.59 -19.94
CA ASP A 42 -14.19 -0.99 -19.75
C ASP A 42 -13.37 0.19 -19.24
N ILE A 43 -12.69 -0.03 -18.12
CA ILE A 43 -11.84 0.96 -17.47
C ILE A 43 -10.50 0.33 -17.09
N PRO A 44 -9.39 1.07 -17.11
CA PRO A 44 -8.10 0.53 -16.71
C PRO A 44 -8.16 0.00 -15.27
N THR A 45 -7.59 -1.19 -15.06
CA THR A 45 -7.47 -1.81 -13.74
C THR A 45 -6.02 -1.75 -13.27
N SER A 46 -5.77 -2.00 -11.98
CA SER A 46 -4.42 -2.00 -11.39
C SER A 46 -3.72 -0.65 -11.45
N VAL A 47 -4.47 0.46 -11.56
CA VAL A 47 -3.88 1.82 -11.64
C VAL A 47 -3.10 2.16 -10.38
N GLY A 48 -3.40 1.49 -9.26
CA GLY A 48 -2.65 1.62 -8.01
C GLY A 48 -1.18 1.19 -8.07
N VAL A 49 -0.73 0.50 -9.14
CA VAL A 49 0.71 0.29 -9.39
C VAL A 49 1.49 1.61 -9.45
N ALA A 50 0.81 2.72 -9.79
CA ALA A 50 1.38 4.06 -9.76
C ALA A 50 1.92 4.44 -8.37
N PHE A 51 1.31 3.97 -7.28
CA PHE A 51 1.78 4.26 -5.91
C PHE A 51 3.12 3.59 -5.63
N VAL A 52 3.31 2.36 -6.11
CA VAL A 52 4.59 1.64 -6.02
C VAL A 52 5.66 2.37 -6.81
N LEU A 53 5.35 2.77 -8.06
CA LEU A 53 6.27 3.53 -8.89
C LEU A 53 6.65 4.88 -8.25
N CYS A 54 5.69 5.58 -7.62
CA CYS A 54 5.98 6.78 -6.86
C CYS A 54 6.88 6.50 -5.66
N ALA A 55 6.67 5.38 -4.94
CA ALA A 55 7.52 4.97 -3.83
C ALA A 55 8.98 4.72 -4.28
N PHE A 56 9.18 4.10 -5.45
CA PHE A 56 10.52 3.91 -6.04
C PHE A 56 11.24 5.22 -6.32
N ILE A 57 10.51 6.27 -6.71
CA ILE A 57 11.07 7.61 -6.91
C ILE A 57 11.37 8.27 -5.56
N MET A 58 10.46 8.16 -4.60
CA MET A 58 10.54 8.92 -3.34
C MET A 58 11.54 8.36 -2.33
N ALA A 59 11.62 7.03 -2.18
CA ALA A 59 12.49 6.41 -1.20
C ALA A 59 13.96 6.88 -1.29
N PRO A 60 14.63 6.90 -2.47
CA PRO A 60 16.00 7.41 -2.58
C PRO A 60 16.12 8.94 -2.47
N LEU A 61 15.04 9.69 -2.71
CA LEU A 61 15.03 11.15 -2.55
C LEU A 61 14.83 11.59 -1.10
N SER A 62 14.19 10.74 -0.28
CA SER A 62 13.89 11.04 1.11
C SER A 62 15.12 11.46 1.95
N PRO A 63 16.31 10.85 1.84
CA PRO A 63 17.46 11.24 2.66
C PRO A 63 18.08 12.57 2.20
N LEU A 64 17.90 12.91 0.91
CA LEU A 64 18.39 14.16 0.32
C LEU A 64 17.53 15.35 0.78
N LEU A 65 16.21 15.17 0.83
CA LEU A 65 15.26 16.24 1.12
C LEU A 65 14.91 16.34 2.61
N LEU A 66 14.94 15.23 3.34
CA LEU A 66 14.55 15.16 4.77
C LEU A 66 15.75 15.04 5.73
N GLY A 67 16.94 14.74 5.20
CA GLY A 67 18.19 14.57 5.97
C GLY A 67 18.58 13.11 6.19
N ARG A 68 19.88 12.86 6.39
CA ARG A 68 20.44 11.49 6.43
C ARG A 68 20.25 10.71 7.74
N ALA A 69 19.98 11.39 8.85
CA ALA A 69 20.32 10.84 10.17
C ALA A 69 19.55 9.56 10.58
N HIS A 70 18.30 9.35 10.14
CA HIS A 70 17.52 8.16 10.55
C HIS A 70 16.50 7.67 9.51
N HIS A 71 16.57 8.11 8.24
CA HIS A 71 15.42 7.98 7.32
C HIS A 71 15.59 6.99 6.16
N VAL A 72 16.81 6.50 5.94
CA VAL A 72 17.10 5.61 4.80
C VAL A 72 16.43 4.26 5.00
N SER A 73 16.71 3.58 6.12
CA SER A 73 16.14 2.26 6.43
C SER A 73 14.61 2.26 6.38
N ASP A 74 13.99 3.30 6.95
CA ASP A 74 12.53 3.41 7.06
C ASP A 74 11.90 3.65 5.68
N ALA A 75 12.49 4.54 4.87
CA ALA A 75 12.01 4.78 3.52
C ALA A 75 12.14 3.54 2.63
N PHE A 76 13.25 2.80 2.73
CA PHE A 76 13.45 1.54 2.01
C PHE A 76 12.56 0.41 2.55
N THR A 77 12.20 0.43 3.83
CA THR A 77 11.22 -0.48 4.43
C THR A 77 9.83 -0.25 3.84
N VAL A 78 9.36 1.00 3.85
CA VAL A 78 8.07 1.39 3.26
C VAL A 78 8.06 1.04 1.78
N LEU A 79 9.16 1.29 1.06
CA LEU A 79 9.30 0.87 -0.33
C LEU A 79 9.21 -0.65 -0.48
N ALA A 80 9.94 -1.43 0.32
CA ALA A 80 9.95 -2.89 0.21
C ALA A 80 8.56 -3.48 0.46
N LEU A 81 7.84 -2.98 1.47
CA LEU A 81 6.47 -3.40 1.77
C LEU A 81 5.50 -2.99 0.65
N ALA A 82 5.49 -1.71 0.26
CA ALA A 82 4.62 -1.21 -0.81
C ALA A 82 4.89 -1.94 -2.14
N ALA A 83 6.15 -2.13 -2.51
CA ALA A 83 6.54 -2.79 -3.74
C ALA A 83 6.22 -4.29 -3.69
N GLY A 84 6.54 -4.99 -2.61
CA GLY A 84 6.28 -6.42 -2.50
C GLY A 84 4.78 -6.72 -2.50
N PHE A 85 3.97 -6.02 -1.71
CA PHE A 85 2.51 -6.18 -1.74
C PHE A 85 1.88 -5.69 -3.04
N GLY A 86 2.42 -4.63 -3.64
CA GLY A 86 1.96 -4.13 -4.93
C GLY A 86 2.26 -5.08 -6.08
N VAL A 87 3.43 -5.74 -6.08
CA VAL A 87 3.78 -6.79 -7.06
C VAL A 87 2.92 -8.03 -6.86
N LEU A 88 2.74 -8.50 -5.62
CA LEU A 88 1.83 -9.62 -5.33
C LEU A 88 0.39 -9.31 -5.77
N GLY A 89 -0.06 -8.07 -5.53
CA GLY A 89 -1.35 -7.58 -5.99
C GLY A 89 -1.45 -7.48 -7.52
N LEU A 90 -0.40 -7.03 -8.19
CA LEU A 90 -0.36 -6.95 -9.66
C LEU A 90 -0.36 -8.33 -10.30
N ILE A 91 0.40 -9.29 -9.75
CA ILE A 91 0.36 -10.68 -10.19
C ILE A 91 -1.07 -11.21 -10.07
N ASP A 92 -1.76 -10.96 -8.95
CA ASP A 92 -3.15 -11.39 -8.77
C ASP A 92 -4.10 -10.72 -9.79
N ASP A 93 -3.93 -9.42 -10.04
CA ASP A 93 -4.72 -8.71 -11.05
C ASP A 93 -4.54 -9.26 -12.48
N LEU A 94 -3.32 -9.70 -12.82
CA LEU A 94 -2.94 -10.28 -14.12
C LEU A 94 -3.37 -11.75 -14.27
N THR A 95 -3.26 -12.52 -13.19
CA THR A 95 -3.53 -13.98 -13.18
C THR A 95 -4.98 -14.34 -12.90
N ARG A 96 -5.81 -13.37 -12.46
CA ARG A 96 -7.20 -13.61 -12.02
C ARG A 96 -8.06 -14.29 -13.08
N THR A 97 -8.09 -15.61 -13.04
CA THR A 97 -9.27 -16.44 -13.32
C THR A 97 -10.21 -16.30 -12.12
N ARG A 98 -11.53 -16.32 -12.32
CA ARG A 98 -12.51 -16.09 -11.23
C ARG A 98 -12.52 -17.27 -10.24
N GLU A 99 -11.50 -17.40 -9.40
CA GLU A 99 -11.58 -18.28 -8.24
C GLU A 99 -12.43 -17.62 -7.17
N LYS A 100 -13.58 -18.22 -6.87
CA LYS A 100 -14.49 -17.76 -5.81
C LYS A 100 -14.19 -18.54 -4.53
N GLY A 101 -13.83 -17.83 -3.46
CA GLY A 101 -13.66 -18.43 -2.13
C GLY A 101 -12.91 -17.49 -1.19
N GLY A 102 -13.25 -17.47 0.09
CA GLY A 102 -12.39 -16.85 1.11
C GLY A 102 -11.17 -17.72 1.41
N ILE A 103 -10.24 -17.23 2.24
CA ILE A 103 -9.03 -17.99 2.64
C ILE A 103 -9.41 -19.39 3.16
N LEU A 104 -10.48 -19.51 3.95
CA LEU A 104 -10.99 -20.80 4.45
C LEU A 104 -11.47 -21.75 3.33
N GLY A 105 -11.97 -21.21 2.23
CA GLY A 105 -12.35 -22.00 1.05
C GLY A 105 -11.12 -22.51 0.32
N HIS A 106 -10.13 -21.64 0.13
CA HIS A 106 -8.88 -21.98 -0.52
C HIS A 106 -8.04 -22.97 0.29
N THR A 107 -7.98 -22.84 1.62
CA THR A 107 -7.30 -23.82 2.48
C THR A 107 -7.99 -25.18 2.43
N LYS A 108 -9.33 -25.23 2.51
CA LYS A 108 -10.08 -26.48 2.36
C LYS A 108 -9.87 -27.11 0.99
N HIS A 109 -9.82 -26.31 -0.07
CA HIS A 109 -9.53 -26.80 -1.42
C HIS A 109 -8.11 -27.39 -1.52
N PHE A 110 -7.12 -26.68 -1.00
CA PHE A 110 -5.73 -27.16 -0.95
C PHE A 110 -5.61 -28.47 -0.18
N LEU A 111 -6.21 -28.56 1.01
CA LEU A 111 -6.18 -29.80 1.81
C LEU A 111 -6.84 -30.99 1.12
N LYS A 112 -7.83 -30.74 0.24
CA LYS A 112 -8.52 -31.79 -0.52
C LYS A 112 -7.80 -32.21 -1.79
N THR A 113 -7.16 -31.26 -2.48
CA THR A 113 -6.67 -31.46 -3.85
C THR A 113 -5.15 -31.40 -3.98
N GLY A 114 -4.45 -30.88 -2.98
CA GLY A 114 -3.02 -30.53 -3.05
C GLY A 114 -2.72 -29.27 -3.90
N HIS A 115 -3.71 -28.65 -4.53
CA HIS A 115 -3.50 -27.52 -5.44
C HIS A 115 -3.55 -26.18 -4.68
N MET A 116 -2.44 -25.44 -4.71
CA MET A 116 -2.35 -24.11 -4.11
C MET A 116 -3.02 -23.07 -5.00
N SER A 117 -4.04 -22.38 -4.47
CA SER A 117 -4.63 -21.21 -5.12
C SER A 117 -3.69 -20.00 -5.08
N THR A 118 -3.87 -19.07 -6.01
CA THR A 118 -3.15 -17.78 -6.03
C THR A 118 -3.33 -16.99 -4.72
N ALA A 119 -4.50 -17.09 -4.09
CA ALA A 119 -4.79 -16.46 -2.80
C ALA A 119 -3.90 -16.97 -1.65
N LEU A 120 -3.65 -18.28 -1.58
CA LEU A 120 -2.76 -18.87 -0.58
C LEU A 120 -1.30 -18.51 -0.83
N ILE A 121 -0.87 -18.52 -2.10
CA ILE A 121 0.46 -18.08 -2.49
C ILE A 121 0.67 -16.62 -2.05
N LYS A 122 -0.26 -15.73 -2.39
CA LYS A 122 -0.22 -14.32 -2.00
C LYS A 122 -0.16 -14.13 -0.48
N ALA A 123 -0.96 -14.87 0.28
CA ALA A 123 -0.93 -14.79 1.75
C ALA A 123 0.42 -15.26 2.32
N ALA A 124 0.97 -16.37 1.82
CA ALA A 124 2.25 -16.89 2.26
C ALA A 124 3.40 -15.93 1.94
N PHE A 125 3.48 -15.45 0.70
CA PHE A 125 4.53 -14.51 0.29
C PHE A 125 4.39 -13.15 0.98
N GLY A 126 3.17 -12.67 1.24
CA GLY A 126 2.93 -11.46 2.01
C GLY A 126 3.44 -11.59 3.46
N LEU A 127 3.18 -12.72 4.12
CA LEU A 127 3.69 -13.00 5.46
C LEU A 127 5.22 -13.13 5.47
N LEU A 128 5.80 -13.84 4.51
CA LEU A 128 7.25 -14.00 4.38
C LEU A 128 7.95 -12.66 4.13
N LEU A 129 7.36 -11.79 3.29
CA LEU A 129 7.86 -10.45 3.03
C LEU A 129 7.86 -9.61 4.33
N CYS A 130 6.74 -9.54 5.04
CA CYS A 130 6.64 -8.81 6.29
C CYS A 130 7.65 -9.32 7.32
N ALA A 131 7.72 -10.63 7.53
CA ALA A 131 8.63 -11.25 8.48
C ALA A 131 10.10 -10.97 8.12
N GLY A 132 10.46 -11.09 6.83
CA GLY A 132 11.81 -10.82 6.35
C GLY A 132 12.22 -9.36 6.52
N VAL A 133 11.35 -8.42 6.14
CA VAL A 133 11.60 -6.98 6.30
C VAL A 133 11.76 -6.61 7.77
N LEU A 134 10.88 -7.08 8.65
CA LEU A 134 10.95 -6.79 10.09
C LEU A 134 12.16 -7.46 10.76
N PHE A 135 12.51 -8.67 10.34
CA PHE A 135 13.71 -9.36 10.82
C PHE A 135 14.98 -8.59 10.46
N LEU A 136 15.09 -8.10 9.21
CA LEU A 136 16.23 -7.28 8.78
C LEU A 136 16.32 -5.95 9.52
N LEU A 137 15.18 -5.36 9.91
CA LEU A 137 15.14 -4.11 10.66
C LEU A 137 15.53 -4.25 12.14
N ARG A 138 15.14 -5.36 12.79
CA ARG A 138 15.19 -5.47 14.26
C ARG A 138 16.13 -6.56 14.78
N GLY A 139 16.59 -7.46 13.93
CA GLY A 139 17.35 -8.65 14.35
C GLY A 139 16.50 -9.71 15.05
N ALA A 140 17.16 -10.75 15.57
CA ALA A 140 16.51 -11.95 16.11
C ALA A 140 15.95 -11.80 17.54
N ASP A 141 16.38 -10.79 18.29
CA ASP A 141 16.17 -10.71 19.75
C ASP A 141 14.73 -10.36 20.15
N ILE A 142 13.89 -9.91 19.21
CA ILE A 142 12.52 -9.43 19.47
C ILE A 142 11.46 -10.25 18.71
N TRP A 143 11.69 -11.56 18.60
CA TRP A 143 10.85 -12.44 17.77
C TRP A 143 9.34 -12.43 18.08
N PRO A 144 8.85 -12.29 19.35
CA PRO A 144 7.40 -12.28 19.59
C PRO A 144 6.73 -11.03 19.03
N MET A 145 7.35 -9.85 19.19
CA MET A 145 6.84 -8.60 18.61
C MET A 145 6.93 -8.63 17.08
N THR A 146 7.98 -9.22 16.52
CA THR A 146 8.11 -9.39 15.07
C THR A 146 6.96 -10.23 14.49
N ILE A 147 6.51 -11.28 15.19
CA ILE A 147 5.34 -12.07 14.76
C ILE A 147 4.07 -11.21 14.77
N VAL A 148 3.82 -10.47 15.86
CA VAL A 148 2.64 -9.61 15.99
C VAL A 148 2.63 -8.55 14.89
N ASP A 149 3.75 -7.86 14.65
CA ASP A 149 3.86 -6.83 13.62
C ASP A 149 3.74 -7.41 12.21
N THR A 150 4.27 -8.61 11.98
CA THR A 150 4.09 -9.34 10.71
C THR A 150 2.62 -9.58 10.43
N LEU A 151 1.87 -10.03 11.45
CA LEU A 151 0.43 -10.25 11.32
C LEU A 151 -0.31 -8.93 11.12
N ILE A 152 0.03 -7.87 11.85
CA ILE A 152 -0.59 -6.55 11.67
C ILE A 152 -0.41 -6.05 10.23
N LEU A 153 0.81 -6.09 9.69
CA LEU A 153 1.08 -5.65 8.32
C LEU A 153 0.32 -6.48 7.28
N ALA A 154 0.41 -7.81 7.36
CA ALA A 154 -0.25 -8.71 6.41
C ALA A 154 -1.78 -8.59 6.47
N LEU A 155 -2.35 -8.49 7.67
CA LEU A 155 -3.79 -8.31 7.86
C LEU A 155 -4.25 -6.92 7.43
N SER A 156 -3.43 -5.87 7.58
CA SER A 156 -3.76 -4.52 7.11
C SER A 156 -3.83 -4.46 5.58
N ALA A 157 -2.86 -5.05 4.88
CA ALA A 157 -2.90 -5.20 3.43
C ALA A 157 -4.16 -5.95 2.97
N ASN A 158 -4.46 -7.09 3.61
CA ASN A 158 -5.65 -7.87 3.31
C ASN A 158 -6.95 -7.12 3.63
N ALA A 159 -7.01 -6.38 4.75
CA ALA A 159 -8.18 -5.60 5.15
C ALA A 159 -8.49 -4.49 4.14
N LEU A 160 -7.47 -3.77 3.66
CA LEU A 160 -7.65 -2.76 2.62
C LEU A 160 -8.08 -3.38 1.29
N ASN A 161 -7.54 -4.56 0.94
CA ASN A 161 -7.97 -5.29 -0.24
C ASN A 161 -9.45 -5.70 -0.18
N LEU A 162 -9.94 -6.13 0.98
CA LEU A 162 -11.35 -6.47 1.19
C LEU A 162 -12.28 -5.25 1.05
N LEU A 163 -11.76 -4.03 1.22
CA LEU A 163 -12.52 -2.82 0.98
C LEU A 163 -12.63 -2.48 -0.52
N ASP A 164 -11.74 -2.98 -1.38
CA ASP A 164 -11.70 -2.69 -2.83
C ASP A 164 -12.76 -3.46 -3.64
N VAL A 165 -14.01 -3.41 -3.18
CA VAL A 165 -15.16 -4.04 -3.84
C VAL A 165 -16.07 -3.03 -4.55
N ARG A 166 -15.94 -1.75 -4.22
CA ARG A 166 -16.73 -0.66 -4.81
C ARG A 166 -15.90 0.63 -4.89
N PRO A 167 -16.20 1.51 -5.88
CA PRO A 167 -15.50 2.76 -6.06
C PRO A 167 -15.32 3.59 -4.79
N GLY A 168 -14.07 3.97 -4.50
CA GLY A 168 -13.69 4.85 -3.40
C GLY A 168 -13.63 4.20 -2.03
N ARG A 169 -14.01 2.92 -1.85
CA ARG A 169 -14.04 2.30 -0.52
C ARG A 169 -12.65 2.07 0.06
N ALA A 170 -11.73 1.50 -0.72
CA ALA A 170 -10.35 1.26 -0.26
C ALA A 170 -9.63 2.58 0.05
N VAL A 171 -9.73 3.57 -0.85
CA VAL A 171 -9.14 4.91 -0.65
C VAL A 171 -9.68 5.57 0.62
N LYS A 172 -11.00 5.56 0.82
CA LYS A 172 -11.62 6.12 2.05
C LYS A 172 -11.18 5.37 3.30
N GLY A 173 -11.12 4.04 3.24
CA GLY A 173 -10.66 3.21 4.35
C GLY A 173 -9.22 3.53 4.76
N PHE A 174 -8.33 3.66 3.78
CA PHE A 174 -6.93 4.04 4.00
C PHE A 174 -6.81 5.42 4.64
N LEU A 175 -7.50 6.42 4.07
CA LEU A 175 -7.49 7.79 4.61
C LEU A 175 -8.08 7.86 6.03
N ALA A 176 -9.13 7.09 6.30
CA ALA A 176 -9.72 6.99 7.63
C ALA A 176 -8.75 6.35 8.64
N ALA A 177 -8.06 5.29 8.25
CA ALA A 177 -7.06 4.62 9.09
C ALA A 177 -5.90 5.57 9.44
N ILE A 178 -5.33 6.26 8.46
CA ILE A 178 -4.26 7.25 8.69
C ILE A 178 -4.73 8.38 9.58
N THR A 179 -5.94 8.91 9.33
CA THR A 179 -6.50 10.00 10.15
C THR A 179 -6.70 9.53 11.59
N GLY A 180 -7.23 8.33 11.79
CA GLY A 180 -7.39 7.73 13.12
C GLY A 180 -6.06 7.57 13.84
N LEU A 181 -5.05 7.00 13.17
CA LEU A 181 -3.69 6.84 13.72
C LEU A 181 -3.05 8.18 14.09
N PHE A 182 -3.24 9.21 13.26
CA PHE A 182 -2.76 10.56 13.53
C PHE A 182 -3.43 11.17 14.77
N LEU A 183 -4.75 11.05 14.88
CA LEU A 183 -5.52 11.56 16.04
C LEU A 183 -5.13 10.83 17.33
N ILE A 184 -5.01 9.50 17.28
CA ILE A 184 -4.57 8.69 18.44
C ILE A 184 -3.16 9.11 18.87
N SER A 185 -2.24 9.24 17.91
CA SER A 185 -0.86 9.66 18.19
C SER A 185 -0.82 11.05 18.83
N THR A 186 -1.61 12.00 18.31
CA THR A 186 -1.69 13.36 18.84
C THR A 186 -2.27 13.38 20.25
N ALA A 187 -3.34 12.61 20.52
CA ALA A 187 -3.93 12.49 21.84
C ALA A 187 -2.93 11.92 22.87
N LEU A 188 -2.17 10.88 22.49
CA LEU A 188 -1.14 10.29 23.37
C LEU A 188 -0.03 11.30 23.70
N ILE A 189 0.41 12.10 22.74
CA ILE A 189 1.41 13.17 22.97
C ILE A 189 0.86 14.21 23.96
N ILE A 190 -0.38 14.66 23.78
CA ILE A 190 -1.03 15.63 24.68
C ILE A 190 -1.14 15.05 26.10
N LEU A 191 -1.39 13.75 26.25
CA LEU A 191 -1.45 13.04 27.53
C LEU A 191 -0.07 12.74 28.15
N GLY A 192 1.01 13.28 27.60
CA GLY A 192 2.36 13.17 28.17
C GLY A 192 3.13 11.92 27.74
N SER A 193 2.64 11.17 26.75
CA SER A 193 3.43 10.08 26.15
C SER A 193 4.65 10.64 25.42
N ARG A 194 5.81 9.99 25.60
CA ARG A 194 7.05 10.32 24.86
C ARG A 194 7.07 9.76 23.43
N ALA A 195 5.90 9.42 22.86
CA ALA A 195 5.79 8.91 21.50
C ALA A 195 6.20 9.99 20.48
N THR A 196 7.48 9.97 20.11
CA THR A 196 8.14 10.94 19.21
C THR A 196 8.06 10.54 17.72
N THR A 197 7.40 9.42 17.41
CA THR A 197 7.38 8.83 16.06
C THR A 197 6.40 9.51 15.10
N ALA A 198 5.40 10.25 15.59
CA ALA A 198 4.30 10.78 14.79
C ALA A 198 4.76 11.68 13.61
N GLY A 199 5.78 12.50 13.81
CA GLY A 199 6.30 13.38 12.77
C GLY A 199 7.01 12.64 11.63
N HIS A 200 7.73 11.55 11.94
CA HIS A 200 8.48 10.78 10.96
C HIS A 200 7.58 9.87 10.13
N THR A 201 6.62 9.22 10.79
CA THR A 201 5.62 8.37 10.14
C THR A 201 4.82 9.15 9.10
N LEU A 202 4.44 10.40 9.39
CA LEU A 202 3.74 11.26 8.43
C LEU A 202 4.58 11.56 7.19
N LEU A 203 5.89 11.74 7.30
CA LEU A 203 6.73 12.09 6.14
C LEU A 203 6.82 10.95 5.11
N LEU A 204 6.74 9.69 5.56
CA LEU A 204 6.85 8.52 4.70
C LEU A 204 5.47 7.98 4.25
N ILE A 205 4.47 8.00 5.13
CA ILE A 205 3.11 7.52 4.83
C ILE A 205 2.26 8.62 4.17
N GLY A 206 2.47 9.88 4.56
CA GLY A 206 1.74 11.04 4.03
C GLY A 206 1.76 11.14 2.49
N PRO A 207 2.88 10.87 1.80
CA PRO A 207 2.90 10.76 0.34
C PRO A 207 1.87 9.78 -0.24
N PHE A 208 1.66 8.62 0.39
CA PHE A 208 0.64 7.66 -0.06
C PHE A 208 -0.78 8.20 0.14
N ALA A 209 -1.05 8.89 1.26
CA ALA A 209 -2.33 9.57 1.47
C ALA A 209 -2.58 10.63 0.39
N LEU A 210 -1.54 11.41 0.06
CA LEU A 210 -1.59 12.41 -1.00
C LEU A 210 -1.84 11.78 -2.38
N TRP A 211 -1.15 10.68 -2.73
CA TRP A 211 -1.39 9.98 -3.99
C TRP A 211 -2.78 9.35 -4.06
N ALA A 212 -3.27 8.80 -2.94
CA ALA A 212 -4.62 8.30 -2.83
C ALA A 212 -5.65 9.42 -3.06
N LEU A 213 -5.43 10.62 -2.51
CA LEU A 213 -6.26 11.80 -2.77
C LEU A 213 -6.22 12.26 -4.24
N ILE A 214 -5.05 12.25 -4.87
CA ILE A 214 -4.87 12.58 -6.30
C ILE A 214 -5.61 11.55 -7.19
N TYR A 215 -5.54 10.27 -6.82
CA TYR A 215 -6.21 9.18 -7.53
C TYR A 215 -7.73 9.15 -7.32
N MET A 216 -8.20 9.55 -6.13
CA MET A 216 -9.59 9.44 -5.67
C MET A 216 -10.65 9.90 -6.69
N PRO A 217 -10.49 11.01 -7.44
CA PRO A 217 -11.46 11.42 -8.43
C PRO A 217 -11.65 10.41 -9.58
N LEU A 218 -10.60 9.68 -9.98
CA LEU A 218 -10.69 8.65 -11.02
C LEU A 218 -11.52 7.47 -10.52
N ASP A 219 -11.26 7.04 -9.30
CA ASP A 219 -11.95 5.93 -8.65
C ASP A 219 -13.43 6.27 -8.39
N LEU A 220 -13.72 7.39 -7.73
CA LEU A 220 -15.09 7.82 -7.43
C LEU A 220 -15.95 8.03 -8.69
N LYS A 221 -15.34 8.53 -9.77
CA LYS A 221 -15.99 8.69 -11.08
C LYS A 221 -16.06 7.39 -11.88
N ARG A 222 -15.58 6.27 -11.33
CA ARG A 222 -15.56 4.93 -11.92
C ARG A 222 -14.81 4.90 -13.26
N ARG A 223 -13.73 5.67 -13.36
CA ARG A 223 -12.90 5.78 -14.56
C ARG A 223 -11.65 4.91 -14.50
N ALA A 224 -11.27 4.44 -13.33
CA ALA A 224 -10.16 3.53 -13.07
C ALA A 224 -10.50 2.62 -11.90
N MET A 225 -9.94 1.41 -11.87
CA MET A 225 -9.95 0.54 -10.70
C MET A 225 -8.59 0.60 -10.01
N LEU A 226 -8.61 0.63 -8.67
CA LEU A 226 -7.39 0.64 -7.85
C LEU A 226 -6.63 -0.67 -8.07
N GLY A 227 -7.37 -1.78 -8.00
CA GLY A 227 -6.86 -3.13 -8.20
C GLY A 227 -6.11 -3.63 -6.98
N ASP A 228 -5.86 -4.94 -6.96
CA ASP A 228 -5.13 -5.60 -5.89
C ASP A 228 -3.69 -5.03 -5.77
N ALA A 229 -3.10 -4.56 -6.87
CA ALA A 229 -1.81 -3.87 -6.85
C ALA A 229 -1.81 -2.61 -5.96
N GLY A 230 -2.90 -1.83 -5.98
CA GLY A 230 -3.01 -0.60 -5.21
C GLY A 230 -3.48 -0.81 -3.78
N SER A 231 -4.53 -1.63 -3.60
CA SER A 231 -5.15 -1.85 -2.30
C SER A 231 -4.20 -2.53 -1.31
N ASN A 232 -3.44 -3.55 -1.77
CA ASN A 232 -2.46 -4.23 -0.93
C ASN A 232 -1.26 -3.32 -0.62
N ALA A 233 -0.79 -2.55 -1.59
CA ALA A 233 0.30 -1.58 -1.37
C ALA A 233 -0.11 -0.52 -0.35
N LEU A 234 -1.32 0.05 -0.44
CA LEU A 234 -1.83 1.01 0.55
C LEU A 234 -2.00 0.39 1.94
N GLY A 235 -2.50 -0.84 2.05
CA GLY A 235 -2.68 -1.46 3.35
C GLY A 235 -1.38 -1.94 4.01
N ALA A 236 -0.29 -2.07 3.25
CA ALA A 236 1.02 -2.46 3.76
C ALA A 236 1.87 -1.27 4.28
N VAL A 237 1.44 -0.03 4.00
CA VAL A 237 2.11 1.22 4.38
C VAL A 237 1.35 1.88 5.52
#